data_AF-A0A2V9L302-F1
#
_entry.id   AF-A0A2V9L302-F1
#
_cell.length_a   1.000
_cell.length_b   1.000
_cell.length_c   1.000
_cell.angle_alpha   90.00
_cell.angle_beta   90.00
_cell.angle_gamma   90.00
#
_symmetry.space_group_name_H-M   'P 1'
#
loop_
_entity.id
_entity.type
_entity.pdbx_description
1 polymer ?
#
loop_
_entity_poly.entity_id
_entity_poly.type
_entity_poly.pdbx_seq_one_letter_code
_entity_poly.pdbx_strand_id
1 'polypeptide(L)'
;MRAAYLGKVIEYFTPMQSLDASRKEWYVERPDSPHEEIKALLLYDPTPLKVLFSGHIGSGKSSALNRLAMDADIKKTFFIAQFSVERDLNIFDLTYSDLLLAIGKRLFDAAGEAGLALDGKLLNDLEKWTTEVALVSERSDSADVTVKGRISAWFLSAVGTLKTGYS
;
A
#
# COMPACT_ATOMS: atom_id res chain seq x y z
N MET A 1 15.53 5.70 19.58
CA MET A 1 17.00 5.96 19.67
C MET A 1 17.21 7.30 20.37
N ARG A 2 18.21 7.44 21.25
CA ARG A 2 18.57 8.74 21.85
C ARG A 2 19.91 9.21 21.31
N ALA A 3 19.94 10.34 20.61
CA ALA A 3 21.17 10.98 20.17
C ALA A 3 21.79 11.76 21.35
N ALA A 4 23.11 11.69 21.50
CA ALA A 4 23.83 12.32 22.61
C ALA A 4 24.05 13.85 22.41
N TYR A 5 24.00 14.33 21.17
CA TYR A 5 24.14 15.75 20.81
C TYR A 5 23.57 16.02 19.39
N LEU A 6 23.27 17.29 19.10
CA LEU A 6 22.53 17.73 17.91
C LEU A 6 23.19 17.33 16.58
N GLY A 7 24.53 17.39 16.49
CA GLY A 7 25.25 16.97 15.27
C GLY A 7 24.98 15.52 14.89
N LYS A 8 24.80 14.64 15.89
CA LYS A 8 24.45 13.23 15.68
C LYS A 8 22.99 13.03 15.27
N VAL A 9 22.10 13.99 15.54
CA VAL A 9 20.69 13.92 15.11
C VAL A 9 20.59 14.00 13.58
N ILE A 10 21.45 14.81 12.95
CA ILE A 10 21.47 14.97 11.48
C ILE A 10 21.82 13.64 10.79
N GLU A 11 22.68 12.81 11.39
CA GLU A 11 23.03 11.48 10.86
C GLU A 11 21.83 10.53 10.81
N TYR A 12 20.81 10.74 11.66
CA TYR A 12 19.60 9.90 11.70
C TYR A 12 18.40 10.55 11.02
N PHE A 13 18.49 11.82 10.63
CA PHE A 13 17.39 12.55 9.99
C PHE A 13 17.51 12.47 8.47
N THR A 14 16.66 11.66 7.85
CA THR A 14 16.54 11.61 6.38
C THR A 14 15.40 12.53 5.93
N PRO A 15 15.68 13.70 5.31
CA PRO A 15 14.66 14.71 5.03
C PRO A 15 13.55 14.25 4.08
N MET A 16 13.88 13.31 3.18
CA MET A 16 12.95 12.76 2.20
C MET A 16 12.15 11.55 2.73
N GLN A 17 12.43 11.11 3.96
CA GLN A 17 11.72 9.99 4.55
C GLN A 17 10.36 10.47 5.10
N SER A 18 9.28 9.83 4.64
CA SER A 18 7.95 10.08 5.20
C SER A 18 7.81 9.53 6.62
N LEU A 19 6.87 10.10 7.39
CA LEU A 19 6.50 9.60 8.71
C LEU A 19 6.08 8.11 8.65
N ASP A 20 6.48 7.32 9.65
CA ASP A 20 6.07 5.92 9.79
C ASP A 20 5.86 5.58 11.28
N ALA A 21 5.48 4.32 11.55
CA ALA A 21 5.25 3.80 12.90
C ALA A 21 6.42 4.02 13.86
N SER A 22 7.66 3.88 13.39
CA SER A 22 8.87 4.03 14.20
C SER A 22 9.25 5.49 14.49
N ARG A 23 8.67 6.44 13.74
CA ARG A 23 8.99 7.87 13.81
C ARG A 23 7.79 8.73 14.19
N LYS A 24 6.71 8.14 14.74
CA LYS A 24 5.49 8.88 15.12
C LYS A 24 5.79 10.12 15.97
N GLU A 25 6.78 10.01 16.85
CA GLU A 25 7.23 11.07 17.75
C GLU A 25 7.98 12.23 17.07
N TRP A 26 8.32 12.12 15.78
CA TRP A 26 9.01 13.16 15.02
C TRP A 26 8.05 14.13 14.33
N TYR A 27 6.75 13.82 14.34
CA TYR A 27 5.75 14.68 13.75
C TYR A 27 5.49 15.90 14.63
N VAL A 28 5.53 17.09 14.02
CA VAL A 28 5.18 18.35 14.68
C VAL A 28 3.79 18.77 14.22
N GLU A 29 2.89 19.02 15.17
CA GLU A 29 1.53 19.45 14.89
C GLU A 29 1.53 20.80 14.17
N ARG A 30 0.72 20.90 13.11
CA ARG A 30 0.55 22.15 12.35
C ARG A 30 -0.82 22.74 12.69
N PRO A 31 -0.91 24.04 13.00
CA PRO A 31 -2.20 24.68 13.31
C PRO A 31 -3.27 24.46 12.22
N ASP A 32 -2.85 24.50 10.96
CA ASP A 32 -3.74 24.38 9.79
C ASP A 32 -3.76 22.94 9.20
N SER A 33 -3.57 21.93 10.05
CA SER A 33 -3.59 20.53 9.60
C SER A 33 -5.03 20.10 9.27
N PRO A 34 -5.34 19.64 8.04
CA PRO A 34 -6.68 19.15 7.67
C PRO A 34 -6.99 17.77 8.27
N HIS A 35 -6.16 17.29 9.20
CA HIS A 35 -6.21 15.93 9.71
C HIS A 35 -7.52 15.62 10.42
N GLU A 36 -7.96 16.49 11.33
CA GLU A 36 -9.20 16.28 12.08
C GLU A 36 -10.43 16.37 11.19
N GLU A 37 -10.43 17.29 10.21
CA GLU A 37 -11.52 17.41 9.23
C GLU A 37 -11.65 16.15 8.37
N ILE A 38 -10.54 15.68 7.77
CA ILE A 38 -10.53 14.46 6.96
C ILE A 38 -10.92 13.24 7.81
N LYS A 39 -10.42 13.16 9.06
CA LYS A 39 -10.78 12.09 9.99
C LYS A 39 -12.27 12.09 10.28
N ALA A 40 -12.88 13.24 10.55
CA ALA A 40 -14.31 13.35 10.79
C ALA A 40 -15.12 12.93 9.56
N LEU A 41 -14.74 13.37 8.36
CA LEU A 41 -15.40 12.94 7.12
C LEU A 41 -15.31 11.43 6.93
N LEU A 42 -14.13 10.83 7.13
CA LEU A 42 -13.98 9.38 7.00
C LEU A 42 -14.83 8.59 8.01
N LEU A 43 -14.90 9.04 9.27
CA LEU A 43 -15.58 8.26 10.33
C LEU A 43 -17.10 8.42 10.35
N TYR A 44 -17.61 9.58 9.92
CA TYR A 44 -19.01 9.95 10.14
C TYR A 44 -19.80 10.20 8.85
N ASP A 45 -19.13 10.42 7.71
CA ASP A 45 -19.82 10.52 6.43
C ASP A 45 -19.98 9.13 5.80
N PRO A 46 -21.21 8.68 5.48
CA PRO A 46 -21.43 7.38 4.84
C PRO A 46 -21.01 7.35 3.37
N THR A 47 -20.67 8.49 2.76
CA THR A 47 -20.31 8.56 1.34
C THR A 47 -18.85 8.19 1.10
N PRO A 48 -18.55 7.41 0.04
CA PRO A 48 -17.16 7.11 -0.32
C PRO A 48 -16.36 8.38 -0.62
N LEU A 49 -15.36 8.65 0.22
CA LEU A 49 -14.53 9.85 0.12
C LEU A 49 -13.27 9.61 -0.72
N LYS A 50 -12.94 10.59 -1.57
CA LYS A 50 -11.64 10.66 -2.27
C LYS A 50 -10.95 11.96 -1.87
N VAL A 51 -9.76 11.86 -1.27
CA VAL A 51 -8.98 13.01 -0.81
C VAL A 51 -7.68 13.12 -1.59
N LEU A 52 -7.42 14.29 -2.17
CA LEU A 52 -6.14 14.59 -2.83
C LEU A 52 -5.28 15.46 -1.92
N PHE A 53 -4.14 14.93 -1.49
CA PHE A 53 -3.10 15.71 -0.83
C PHE A 53 -2.22 16.38 -1.90
N SER A 54 -2.34 17.69 -2.08
CA SER A 54 -1.54 18.46 -3.05
C SER A 54 -0.42 19.26 -2.36
N GLY A 55 0.60 19.64 -3.14
CA GLY A 55 1.73 20.47 -2.66
C GLY A 55 3.09 19.98 -3.14
N HIS A 56 4.12 20.80 -2.95
CA HIS A 56 5.50 20.54 -3.42
C HIS A 56 6.15 19.29 -2.80
N ILE A 57 7.18 18.76 -3.45
CA ILE A 57 8.00 17.67 -2.91
C ILE A 57 8.54 18.10 -1.53
N GLY A 58 8.51 17.19 -0.55
CA GLY A 58 8.93 17.49 0.82
C GLY A 58 7.91 18.23 1.71
N SER A 59 6.74 18.62 1.19
CA SER A 59 5.70 19.32 1.99
C SER A 59 4.99 18.44 3.05
N GLY A 60 5.40 17.17 3.18
CA GLY A 60 4.87 16.24 4.18
C GLY A 60 3.55 15.56 3.79
N LYS A 61 3.17 15.51 2.52
CA LYS A 61 1.93 14.84 2.04
C LYS A 61 1.85 13.38 2.48
N SER A 62 2.86 12.58 2.14
CA SER A 62 2.93 11.16 2.52
C SER A 62 2.96 11.00 4.05
N SER A 63 3.62 11.92 4.75
CA SER A 63 3.62 11.95 6.22
C SER A 63 2.23 12.22 6.81
N ALA A 64 1.46 13.14 6.23
CA ALA A 64 0.08 13.42 6.65
C ALA A 64 -0.85 12.22 6.38
N LEU A 65 -0.72 11.57 5.23
CA LEU A 65 -1.45 10.34 4.90
C LEU A 65 -1.10 9.19 5.86
N ASN A 66 0.19 8.98 6.14
CA ASN A 66 0.65 7.94 7.07
C ASN A 66 0.16 8.22 8.49
N ARG A 67 0.15 9.50 8.91
CA ARG A 67 -0.42 9.89 10.20
C ARG A 67 -1.89 9.49 10.31
N LEU A 68 -2.69 9.73 9.27
CA LEU A 68 -4.10 9.32 9.22
C LEU A 68 -4.26 7.80 9.26
N ALA A 69 -3.42 7.06 8.53
CA ALA A 69 -3.41 5.60 8.57
C ALA A 69 -2.97 5.01 9.93
N MET A 70 -2.27 5.80 10.75
CA MET A 70 -1.80 5.41 12.08
C MET A 70 -2.75 5.86 13.20
N ASP A 71 -3.80 6.60 12.88
CA ASP A 71 -4.83 7.02 13.83
C ASP A 71 -5.61 5.81 14.34
N ALA A 72 -5.88 5.78 15.65
CA ALA A 72 -6.49 4.63 16.31
C ALA A 72 -7.95 4.42 15.91
N ASP A 73 -8.73 5.50 15.75
CA ASP A 73 -10.14 5.43 15.39
C ASP A 73 -10.29 5.01 13.92
N ILE A 74 -9.42 5.54 13.06
CA ILE A 74 -9.34 5.13 11.65
C ILE A 74 -9.00 3.64 11.55
N LYS A 75 -7.98 3.16 12.26
CA LYS A 75 -7.59 1.74 12.27
C LYS A 75 -8.66 0.80 12.82
N LYS A 76 -9.46 1.27 13.78
CA LYS A 76 -10.56 0.48 14.35
C LYS A 76 -11.72 0.34 13.35
N THR A 77 -11.91 1.33 12.48
CA THR A 77 -13.05 1.42 11.58
C THR A 77 -12.74 0.84 10.19
N PHE A 78 -11.51 1.02 9.71
CA PHE A 78 -11.11 0.69 8.34
C PHE A 78 -10.03 -0.38 8.28
N PHE A 79 -10.15 -1.27 7.31
CA PHE A 79 -9.04 -2.07 6.82
C PHE A 79 -8.19 -1.22 5.88
N ILE A 80 -6.93 -0.96 6.26
CA ILE A 80 -6.06 0.00 5.57
C ILE A 80 -5.00 -0.75 4.77
N ALA A 81 -5.04 -0.63 3.44
CA ALA A 81 -3.99 -1.11 2.55
C ALA A 81 -3.20 0.06 1.97
N GLN A 82 -2.03 0.35 2.53
CA GLN A 82 -1.14 1.40 2.02
C GLN A 82 -0.36 0.91 0.81
N PHE A 83 -0.28 1.74 -0.23
CA PHE A 83 0.35 1.43 -1.52
C PHE A 83 1.19 2.62 -2.01
N SER A 84 2.31 2.36 -2.70
CA SER A 84 3.16 3.41 -3.25
C SER A 84 3.69 3.01 -4.62
N VAL A 85 3.19 3.68 -5.66
CA VAL A 85 3.62 3.47 -7.05
C VAL A 85 5.13 3.54 -7.19
N GLU A 86 5.80 4.50 -6.53
CA GLU A 86 7.27 4.65 -6.61
C GLU A 86 8.06 3.44 -6.10
N ARG A 87 7.52 2.68 -5.14
CA ARG A 87 8.17 1.48 -4.58
C ARG A 87 7.75 0.21 -5.31
N ASP A 88 6.51 0.21 -5.77
CA ASP A 88 5.81 -1.00 -6.20
C ASP A 88 5.84 -1.18 -7.73
N LEU A 89 6.08 -0.11 -8.50
CA LEU A 89 5.96 -0.08 -9.96
C LEU A 89 7.08 0.73 -10.63
N ASN A 90 7.31 0.46 -11.92
CA ASN A 90 8.13 1.32 -12.76
C ASN A 90 7.29 2.51 -13.25
N ILE A 91 7.53 3.69 -12.69
CA ILE A 91 6.76 4.90 -12.99
C ILE A 91 6.91 5.33 -14.47
N PHE A 92 8.04 5.00 -15.11
CA PHE A 92 8.33 5.42 -16.47
C PHE A 92 7.60 4.61 -17.54
N ASP A 93 7.09 3.42 -17.18
CA ASP A 93 6.40 2.49 -18.08
C ASP A 93 5.18 1.90 -17.36
N LEU A 94 4.27 2.78 -16.93
CA LEU A 94 3.10 2.42 -16.14
C LEU A 94 1.81 2.53 -16.96
N THR A 95 1.10 1.42 -17.13
CA THR A 95 -0.27 1.42 -17.66
C THR A 95 -1.31 1.40 -16.54
N TYR A 96 -2.58 1.67 -16.89
CA TYR A 96 -3.67 1.60 -15.90
C TYR A 96 -3.89 0.15 -15.40
N SER A 97 -3.69 -0.85 -16.26
CA SER A 97 -3.81 -2.26 -15.91
C SER A 97 -2.79 -2.65 -14.85
N ASP A 98 -1.56 -2.15 -14.99
CA ASP A 98 -0.45 -2.39 -14.06
C ASP A 98 -0.75 -1.80 -12.68
N LEU A 99 -1.31 -0.59 -12.66
CA LEU A 99 -1.76 0.06 -11.44
C LEU A 99 -2.86 -0.75 -10.75
N LEU A 100 -3.88 -1.18 -11.49
CA LEU A 100 -4.97 -1.99 -10.94
C LEU A 100 -4.45 -3.32 -10.39
N LEU A 101 -3.54 -3.97 -11.09
CA LEU A 101 -2.94 -5.23 -10.68
C LEU A 101 -2.12 -5.06 -9.39
N ALA A 102 -1.33 -3.99 -9.30
CA ALA A 102 -0.55 -3.69 -8.11
C ALA A 102 -1.42 -3.36 -6.90
N ILE A 103 -2.52 -2.62 -7.09
CA ILE A 103 -3.52 -2.38 -6.04
C ILE A 103 -4.13 -3.71 -5.58
N GLY A 104 -4.52 -4.58 -6.53
CA GLY A 104 -5.07 -5.91 -6.23
C GLY A 104 -4.10 -6.78 -5.43
N LYS A 105 -2.83 -6.84 -5.86
CA LYS A 105 -1.76 -7.52 -5.12
C LYS A 105 -1.64 -6.96 -3.71
N ARG A 106 -1.57 -5.64 -3.55
CA ARG A 106 -1.39 -5.03 -2.23
C ARG A 106 -2.57 -5.32 -1.29
N LEU A 107 -3.80 -5.33 -1.81
CA LEU A 107 -4.98 -5.72 -1.04
C LEU A 107 -4.92 -7.18 -0.61
N PHE A 108 -4.54 -8.08 -1.52
CA PHE A 108 -4.39 -9.51 -1.22
C PHE A 108 -3.34 -9.76 -0.14
N ASP A 109 -2.16 -9.15 -0.28
CA ASP A 109 -1.06 -9.25 0.69
C ASP A 109 -1.48 -8.67 2.05
N ALA A 110 -2.08 -7.48 2.07
CA ALA A 110 -2.53 -6.84 3.31
C ALA A 110 -3.60 -7.66 4.02
N ALA A 111 -4.50 -8.32 3.28
CA ALA A 111 -5.52 -9.20 3.85
C ALA A 111 -4.88 -10.44 4.49
N GLY A 112 -3.85 -11.01 3.84
CA GLY A 112 -3.05 -12.09 4.39
C GLY A 112 -2.28 -11.69 5.65
N GLU A 113 -1.61 -10.54 5.65
CA GLU A 113 -0.89 -9.96 6.79
C GLU A 113 -1.81 -9.74 8.01
N ALA A 114 -3.06 -9.33 7.77
CA ALA A 114 -4.06 -9.12 8.79
C ALA A 114 -4.80 -10.40 9.22
N GLY A 115 -4.50 -11.56 8.62
CA GLY A 115 -5.16 -12.83 8.91
C GLY A 115 -6.63 -12.87 8.47
N LEU A 116 -7.05 -12.01 7.54
CA LEU A 116 -8.42 -11.96 7.06
C LEU A 116 -8.72 -13.17 6.17
N ALA A 117 -9.85 -13.82 6.45
CA ALA A 117 -10.37 -14.87 5.59
C ALA A 117 -11.08 -14.23 4.39
N LEU A 118 -10.52 -14.43 3.20
CA LEU A 118 -11.22 -14.10 1.96
C LEU A 118 -12.39 -15.07 1.79
N ASP A 119 -13.53 -14.53 1.34
CA ASP A 119 -14.69 -15.33 1.00
C ASP A 119 -14.33 -16.41 -0.04
N GLY A 120 -14.92 -17.60 0.10
CA GLY A 120 -14.62 -18.74 -0.76
C GLY A 120 -14.97 -18.48 -2.22
N LYS A 121 -16.03 -17.70 -2.49
CA LYS A 121 -16.37 -17.28 -3.85
C LYS A 121 -15.29 -16.36 -4.43
N LEU A 122 -14.85 -15.36 -3.67
CA LEU A 122 -13.79 -14.44 -4.10
C LEU A 122 -12.48 -15.18 -4.38
N LEU A 123 -12.11 -16.15 -3.53
CA LEU A 123 -10.94 -16.99 -3.75
C LEU A 123 -11.05 -17.81 -5.03
N ASN A 124 -12.21 -18.42 -5.28
CA ASN A 124 -12.45 -19.17 -6.52
C ASN A 124 -12.45 -18.26 -7.75
N ASP A 125 -13.01 -17.06 -7.66
CA ASP A 125 -13.02 -16.09 -8.75
C ASP A 125 -11.59 -15.62 -9.08
N LEU A 126 -10.78 -15.36 -8.05
CA LEU A 126 -9.35 -15.06 -8.21
C LEU A 126 -8.60 -16.25 -8.84
N GLU A 127 -8.81 -17.48 -8.37
CA GLU A 127 -8.15 -18.67 -8.93
C GLU A 127 -8.49 -18.86 -10.43
N LYS A 128 -9.77 -18.73 -10.80
CA LYS A 128 -10.19 -18.80 -12.20
C LYS A 128 -9.53 -17.72 -13.05
N TRP A 129 -9.55 -16.48 -12.57
CA TRP A 129 -8.92 -15.36 -13.26
C TRP A 129 -7.41 -15.58 -13.45
N THR A 130 -6.69 -16.05 -12.42
CA THR A 130 -5.26 -16.36 -12.56
C THR A 130 -4.99 -17.46 -13.59
N THR A 131 -5.90 -18.45 -13.70
CA THR A 131 -5.77 -19.54 -14.68
C THR A 131 -6.02 -19.06 -16.10
N GLU A 132 -7.06 -18.23 -16.29
CA GLU A 132 -7.38 -17.62 -17.59
C GLU A 132 -6.22 -16.76 -18.11
N VAL A 133 -5.64 -15.94 -17.24
CA VAL A 133 -4.51 -15.08 -17.61
C VAL A 133 -3.22 -15.89 -17.80
N ALA A 134 -2.98 -16.93 -16.99
CA ALA A 134 -1.80 -17.79 -17.12
C ALA A 134 -1.81 -18.67 -18.38
N LEU A 135 -2.97 -18.98 -18.98
CA LEU A 135 -3.04 -19.71 -20.24
C LEU A 135 -2.42 -18.96 -21.44
N VAL A 136 -2.08 -17.67 -21.26
CA VAL A 136 -1.43 -16.84 -22.27
C VAL A 136 0.12 -16.89 -22.16
N SER A 137 0.69 -17.47 -21.10
CA SER A 137 2.14 -17.61 -20.92
C SER A 137 2.51 -18.98 -20.33
N GLU A 138 3.36 -19.74 -21.03
CA GLU A 138 3.69 -21.17 -20.87
C GLU A 138 3.58 -21.86 -19.49
N ARG A 139 3.20 -23.15 -19.57
CA ARG A 139 3.04 -24.13 -18.48
C ARG A 139 4.27 -24.23 -17.57
N SER A 140 4.04 -24.16 -16.26
CA SER A 140 4.96 -24.70 -15.24
C SER A 140 4.22 -25.62 -14.27
N ASP A 141 4.88 -26.73 -13.91
CA ASP A 141 4.35 -27.88 -13.19
C ASP A 141 3.90 -27.59 -11.74
N SER A 142 2.75 -28.16 -11.35
CA SER A 142 2.17 -27.99 -10.02
C SER A 142 2.59 -29.12 -9.06
N ALA A 143 3.46 -28.79 -8.10
CA ALA A 143 3.49 -29.48 -6.80
C ALA A 143 2.22 -29.13 -5.99
N ASP A 144 1.96 -29.83 -4.88
CA ASP A 144 0.86 -29.56 -3.94
C ASP A 144 0.96 -28.13 -3.36
N VAL A 145 0.41 -27.15 -4.08
CA VAL A 145 0.37 -25.74 -3.68
C VAL A 145 -1.07 -25.38 -3.38
N THR A 146 -1.34 -24.90 -2.17
CA THR A 146 -2.65 -24.37 -1.76
C THR A 146 -3.11 -23.23 -2.68
N VAL A 147 -4.41 -23.07 -2.90
CA VAL A 147 -5.01 -22.00 -3.74
C VAL A 147 -4.43 -20.61 -3.44
N LYS A 148 -4.31 -20.22 -2.17
CA LYS A 148 -3.68 -18.95 -1.77
C LYS A 148 -2.23 -18.82 -2.23
N GLY A 149 -1.45 -19.90 -2.16
CA GLY A 149 -0.07 -19.94 -2.62
C GLY A 149 0.04 -19.75 -4.13
N ARG A 150 -0.89 -20.33 -4.91
CA ARG A 150 -0.96 -20.15 -6.36
C ARG A 150 -1.28 -18.71 -6.75
N ILE A 151 -2.28 -18.10 -6.10
CA ILE A 151 -2.65 -16.69 -6.34
C ILE A 151 -1.47 -15.76 -5.99
N SER A 152 -0.80 -16.00 -4.86
CA SER A 152 0.38 -15.23 -4.45
C SER A 152 1.53 -15.35 -5.48
N ALA A 153 1.85 -16.56 -5.91
CA ALA A 153 2.88 -16.80 -6.93
C ALA A 153 2.55 -16.12 -8.27
N TRP A 154 1.28 -16.14 -8.67
CA TRP A 154 0.82 -15.45 -9.86
C TRP A 154 0.99 -13.93 -9.74
N PHE A 155 0.57 -13.30 -8.64
CA PHE A 155 0.79 -11.87 -8.43
C PHE A 155 2.27 -11.49 -8.41
N LEU A 156 3.14 -12.35 -7.86
CA LEU A 156 4.59 -12.15 -7.89
C LEU A 156 5.15 -12.19 -9.32
N SER A 157 4.72 -13.16 -10.12
CA SER A 157 5.09 -13.25 -11.53
C SER A 157 4.62 -12.02 -12.30
N ALA A 158 3.32 -11.70 -12.19
CA ALA A 158 2.73 -10.62 -12.95
C ALA A 158 3.35 -9.26 -12.58
N VAL A 159 3.49 -8.93 -11.29
CA VAL A 159 4.14 -7.67 -10.86
C VAL A 159 5.64 -7.67 -11.10
N GLY A 160 6.31 -8.83 -11.04
CA GLY A 160 7.72 -8.95 -11.42
C GLY A 160 7.97 -8.50 -12.85
N THR A 161 7.10 -8.94 -13.76
CA THR A 161 7.10 -8.51 -15.17
C THR A 161 6.85 -7.01 -15.33
N LEU A 162 5.99 -6.40 -14.50
CA LEU A 162 5.76 -4.94 -14.50
C LEU A 162 7.00 -4.13 -14.08
N LYS A 163 7.82 -4.67 -13.16
CA LYS A 163 9.02 -3.99 -12.67
C LYS A 163 10.16 -4.00 -13.66
N THR A 164 10.24 -5.02 -14.52
CA THR A 164 11.33 -5.16 -15.48
C THR A 164 11.15 -4.28 -16.73
N GLY A 165 9.95 -3.74 -16.96
CA GLY A 165 9.59 -3.04 -18.20
C GLY A 165 9.53 -4.04 -19.35
N TYR A 166 8.44 -4.04 -20.11
CA TYR A 166 8.47 -4.66 -21.43
C TYR A 166 8.97 -3.60 -22.41
N SER A 167 10.21 -3.76 -22.87
CA SER A 167 10.59 -3.29 -24.20
C SER A 167 10.78 -4.47 -25.14
#